data_AF-A0A635C542-F1
#
_entry.id   AF-A0A635C542-F1
#
_cell.length_a   1.000
_cell.length_b   1.000
_cell.length_c   1.000
_cell.angle_alpha   90.00
_cell.angle_beta   90.00
_cell.angle_gamma   90.00
#
_symmetry.space_group_name_H-M   'P 1'
#
loop_
_entity.id
_entity.type
_entity.pdbx_description
1 polymer ?
#
loop_
_entity_poly.entity_id
_entity_poly.type
_entity_poly.pdbx_seq_one_letter_code
_entity_poly.pdbx_strand_id
1 'polypeptide(L)' 'LLFAGNLIRQPYFANVKYRVVGELTNTDRIMNQTFWIGIYPGLTTEHLDYVVSKFEEFFGLNF' A
#
# COMPACT_ATOMS: atom_id res chain seq x y z
N LEU A 1 9.38 7.87 7.57
CA LEU A 1 8.54 6.66 7.39
C LEU A 1 7.95 6.71 5.98
N LEU A 2 8.54 5.99 5.03
CA LEU A 2 8.12 6.05 3.62
C LEU A 2 6.99 5.06 3.28
N PHE A 3 6.52 4.26 4.25
CA PHE A 3 5.61 3.12 4.02
C PHE A 3 4.54 2.92 5.13
N ALA A 4 4.36 3.87 6.05
CA ALA A 4 3.36 3.69 7.11
C ALA A 4 2.04 4.33 6.70
N GLY A 5 1.01 3.49 6.50
CA GLY A 5 -0.35 3.93 6.25
C GLY A 5 -0.83 4.95 7.28
N ASN A 6 -1.20 4.48 8.49
CA ASN A 6 -1.58 5.38 9.59
C ASN A 6 -0.55 5.39 10.72
N LEU A 7 0.16 6.51 10.88
CA LEU A 7 1.20 6.69 11.90
C LEU A 7 0.66 6.62 13.33
N ILE A 8 -0.54 7.14 13.60
CA ILE A 8 -1.08 7.16 14.97
C ILE A 8 -1.48 5.78 15.49
N ARG A 9 -1.60 4.79 14.60
CA ARG A 9 -1.88 3.39 14.93
C ARG A 9 -0.60 2.54 15.06
N GLN A 10 0.57 3.13 14.91
CA GLN A 10 1.84 2.43 15.10
C GLN A 10 2.16 2.28 16.59
N PRO A 11 2.71 1.13 17.04
CA PRO A 11 3.01 0.91 18.46
C PRO A 11 3.88 2.00 19.10
N TYR A 12 4.84 2.54 18.35
CA TYR A 12 5.73 3.59 18.84
C TYR A 12 5.05 4.97 19.00
N PHE A 13 3.85 5.15 18.42
CA PHE A 13 3.06 6.39 18.53
C PHE A 13 2.10 6.40 19.73
N ALA A 14 2.00 5.29 20.48
CA ALA A 14 1.02 5.14 21.57
C ALA A 14 1.13 6.21 22.66
N ASN A 15 2.35 6.70 22.95
CA ASN A 15 2.61 7.69 24.00
C ASN A 15 3.10 9.05 23.44
N VAL A 16 2.93 9.28 22.14
CA VAL A 16 3.34 10.53 21.51
C VAL A 16 2.23 11.56 21.64
N LYS A 17 2.56 12.81 21.99
CA LYS A 17 1.60 13.91 22.01
C LYS A 17 1.38 14.42 20.58
N TYR A 18 0.17 14.28 20.07
CA TYR A 18 -0.24 14.79 18.75
C TYR A 18 -1.67 15.32 18.78
N ARG A 19 -2.13 15.88 17.65
CA ARG A 19 -3.51 16.33 17.46
C ARG A 19 -4.02 15.83 16.12
N VAL A 20 -5.29 15.44 16.08
CA VAL A 20 -6.03 15.16 14.84
C VAL A 20 -7.17 16.18 14.77
N VAL A 21 -7.37 16.76 13.59
CA VAL A 21 -8.50 17.66 13.31
C VAL A 21 -9.35 16.99 12.24
N GLY A 22 -10.63 16.74 12.53
CA GLY A 22 -11.50 15.94 11.67
C GLY A 22 -11.18 14.44 11.77
N GLU A 23 -11.36 13.72 10.66
CA GLU A 23 -11.17 12.27 10.59
C GLU A 23 -10.01 11.90 9.65
N LEU A 24 -9.39 10.75 9.92
CA LEU A 24 -8.30 10.19 9.12
C LEU A 24 -8.78 9.05 8.22
N THR A 25 -9.99 9.16 7.67
CA THR A 25 -10.68 8.09 6.93
C THR A 25 -9.87 7.57 5.74
N ASN A 26 -9.27 8.45 4.95
CA ASN A 26 -8.39 8.04 3.84
C ASN A 26 -7.08 7.42 4.34
N THR A 27 -6.53 7.90 5.46
CA THR A 27 -5.32 7.34 6.06
C THR A 27 -5.57 5.92 6.58
N ASP A 28 -6.72 5.67 7.19
CA ASP A 28 -7.15 4.33 7.60
C ASP A 28 -7.43 3.43 6.39
N ARG A 29 -8.00 3.96 5.30
CA ARG A 29 -8.14 3.21 4.05
C ARG A 29 -6.79 2.82 3.44
N ILE A 30 -5.84 3.76 3.41
CA ILE A 30 -4.47 3.50 2.92
C ILE A 30 -3.81 2.39 3.76
N MET A 31 -3.95 2.45 5.09
CA MET A 31 -3.40 1.43 5.99
C MET A 31 -3.96 0.02 5.73
N ASN A 32 -5.26 -0.10 5.41
CA ASN A 32 -5.94 -1.41 5.31
C ASN A 32 -6.03 -1.95 3.88
N GLN A 33 -6.03 -1.10 2.86
CA GLN A 33 -6.41 -1.48 1.48
C GLN A 33 -5.39 -1.06 0.42
N THR A 34 -4.28 -0.41 0.79
CA THR A 34 -3.29 0.07 -0.18
C THR A 34 -1.97 -0.65 -0.01
N PHE A 35 -1.38 -1.02 -1.14
CA PHE A 35 -0.02 -1.53 -1.26
C PHE A 35 0.57 -1.02 -2.58
N TRP A 36 1.88 -1.15 -2.74
CA TRP A 36 2.61 -0.73 -3.94
C TRP A 36 3.39 -1.90 -4.53
N ILE A 37 3.63 -1.86 -5.84
CA ILE A 37 4.47 -2.80 -6.56
C ILE A 37 5.69 -2.07 -7.14
N GLY A 38 6.72 -2.81 -7.51
CA GLY A 38 7.95 -2.25 -8.06
C GLY A 38 7.74 -1.66 -9.46
N ILE A 39 8.25 -0.46 -9.69
CA ILE A 39 8.30 0.23 -10.99
C ILE A 39 9.66 0.93 -11.22
N TYR A 40 10.71 0.47 -10.54
CA TYR A 40 12.02 1.09 -10.63
C TYR A 40 12.69 0.80 -11.99
N PRO A 41 13.65 1.63 -12.45
CA PRO A 41 14.19 1.54 -13.82
C PRO A 41 14.87 0.22 -14.23
N GLY A 42 15.16 -0.68 -13.29
CA GLY A 42 15.72 -2.00 -13.60
C GLY A 42 14.69 -3.07 -13.93
N LEU A 43 13.39 -2.73 -13.94
CA LEU A 43 12.34 -3.63 -14.40
C LEU A 43 12.16 -3.51 -15.91
N THR A 44 12.25 -4.65 -16.59
CA THR A 44 11.93 -4.78 -18.00
C THR A 44 10.44 -5.00 -18.19
N THR A 45 9.95 -4.89 -19.42
CA THR A 45 8.57 -5.20 -19.77
C THR A 45 8.19 -6.63 -19.39
N GLU A 46 9.10 -7.60 -19.58
CA GLU A 46 8.88 -9.01 -19.20
C GLU A 46 8.56 -9.19 -17.71
N HIS A 47 9.23 -8.42 -16.83
CA HIS A 47 8.92 -8.44 -15.40
C HIS A 47 7.51 -7.90 -15.11
N LEU A 48 7.09 -6.85 -15.82
CA LEU A 48 5.76 -6.26 -15.64
C LEU A 48 4.67 -7.15 -16.22
N ASP A 49 4.90 -7.78 -17.38
CA ASP A 49 3.99 -8.73 -18.00
C ASP A 49 3.73 -9.94 -17.07
N TYR A 50 4.78 -10.44 -16.40
CA TYR A 50 4.61 -11.47 -15.38
C TYR A 50 3.72 -11.00 -14.23
N VAL A 51 3.94 -9.79 -13.71
CA VAL A 51 3.09 -9.21 -12.64
C VAL A 51 1.64 -9.11 -13.12
N VAL A 52 1.39 -8.58 -14.31
CA VAL A 52 0.02 -8.47 -14.87
C VAL A 52 -0.63 -9.84 -14.94
N SER A 53 0.05 -10.86 -15.48
CA SER A 53 -0.49 -12.22 -15.58
C SER A 53 -0.89 -12.80 -14.22
N LYS A 54 -0.12 -12.49 -13.16
CA LYS A 54 -0.41 -12.95 -11.79
C LYS A 54 -1.61 -12.25 -11.18
N PHE A 55 -1.82 -10.97 -11.51
CA PHE A 55 -3.03 -10.25 -11.10
C PHE A 55 -4.26 -10.79 -11.85
N GLU A 56 -4.15 -11.06 -13.14
CA GLU A 56 -5.23 -11.66 -13.93
C GLU A 56 -5.61 -13.06 -13.42
N GLU A 57 -4.63 -13.88 -13.07
CA GLU A 57 -4.83 -15.19 -12.41
C GLU A 57 -5.53 -15.03 -11.06
N PHE A 58 -5.06 -14.11 -10.22
CA PHE A 58 -5.64 -13.86 -8.89
C PHE A 58 -7.10 -13.40 -8.95
N PHE A 59 -7.45 -12.57 -9.94
CA PHE A 59 -8.81 -12.07 -10.13
C PHE A 59 -9.68 -12.94 -11.06
N GLY A 60 -9.14 -14.03 -11.62
CA GLY A 60 -9.87 -14.93 -12.52
C GLY A 60 -10.29 -14.26 -13.83
N LEU A 61 -9.44 -13.41 -14.41
CA LEU A 61 -9.70 -12.78 -15.71
C LEU A 61 -9.21 -13.64 -16.89
N ASN A 62 -8.24 -14.53 -16.65
CA ASN A 62 -7.77 -15.52 -17.62
C ASN A 62 -8.09 -16.93 -17.12
N PHE A 63 -8.99 -17.62 -17.82
CA PHE A 63 -9.32 -19.04 -17.66
C PHE A 63 -8.86 -19.83 -18.88
#